data_AF-A0A183AWJ1-F1
#
_entry.id   AF-A0A183AWJ1-F1
#
_cell.length_a   1.000
_cell.length_b   1.000
_cell.length_c   1.000
_cell.angle_alpha   90.00
_cell.angle_beta   90.00
_cell.angle_gamma   90.00
#
_symmetry.space_group_name_H-M   'P 1'
#
loop_
_entity.id
_entity.type
_entity.pdbx_description
1 polymer ?
#
loop_
_entity_poly.entity_id
_entity_poly.type
_entity_poly.pdbx_seq_one_letter_code
_entity_poly.pdbx_strand_id
1 'polypeptide(L)'
;MCKGSLGYLYLDGVIFANTPLAEFQPTMHYVIVPLAIIIVGSYVIVSLFSSVYEMGVDTIFLCFLEDLERNDGSPEHPYYMSKELMAILGKKNAPEKTPKQSAEPGDH
;
A
#
# COMPACT_ATOMS: atom_id res chain seq x y z
N MET A 1 -15.55 16.45 17.28
CA MET A 1 -15.48 17.63 16.39
C MET A 1 -14.74 17.22 15.14
N CYS A 2 -15.42 17.33 13.99
CA CYS A 2 -15.08 16.67 12.73
C CYS A 2 -13.70 17.05 12.21
N LYS A 3 -12.91 16.05 11.81
CA LYS A 3 -11.66 16.26 11.04
C LYS A 3 -11.90 17.08 9.76
N GLY A 4 -13.13 17.06 9.23
CA GLY A 4 -13.56 17.92 8.13
C GLY A 4 -13.63 19.41 8.47
N SER A 5 -13.83 19.78 9.74
CA SER A 5 -13.85 21.20 10.17
C SER A 5 -12.47 21.84 10.05
N LEU A 6 -11.39 21.09 10.28
CA LEU A 6 -10.02 21.62 10.13
C LEU A 6 -9.66 21.82 8.64
N GLY A 7 -10.10 20.91 7.77
CA GLY A 7 -9.95 21.05 6.32
C GLY A 7 -10.79 22.20 5.74
N TYR A 8 -12.01 22.38 6.26
CA TYR A 8 -12.89 23.50 5.92
C TYR A 8 -12.26 24.85 6.33
N LEU A 9 -11.68 24.94 7.54
CA LEU A 9 -10.96 26.13 8.00
C LEU A 9 -9.65 26.41 7.23
N TYR A 10 -9.02 25.37 6.67
CA TYR A 10 -7.85 25.50 5.78
C TYR A 10 -8.23 26.00 4.38
N LEU A 11 -9.31 25.44 3.79
CA LEU A 11 -9.83 25.86 2.49
C LEU A 11 -10.47 27.25 2.51
N ASP A 12 -11.14 27.64 3.60
CA ASP A 12 -11.71 28.98 3.77
C ASP A 12 -10.66 30.06 4.09
N GLY A 13 -9.37 29.70 4.21
CA GLY A 13 -8.28 30.67 4.41
C GLY A 13 -8.30 31.39 5.76
N VAL A 14 -9.15 30.97 6.71
CA VAL A 14 -9.29 31.56 8.06
C VAL A 14 -7.99 31.49 8.85
N ILE A 15 -7.16 30.46 8.63
CA ILE A 15 -5.82 30.35 9.21
C ILE A 15 -4.87 31.44 8.67
N PHE A 16 -4.99 31.77 7.39
CA PHE A 16 -4.13 32.75 6.73
C PHE A 16 -4.49 34.18 7.14
N ALA A 17 -5.77 34.44 7.42
CA ALA A 17 -6.30 35.73 7.84
C ALA A 17 -5.81 36.23 9.22
N ASN A 18 -5.35 35.35 10.12
CA ASN A 18 -4.87 35.70 11.47
C ASN A 18 -3.33 35.70 11.63
N THR A 19 -2.59 35.67 10.51
CA THR A 19 -1.12 35.72 10.49
C THR A 19 -0.64 36.95 9.72
N PRO A 20 0.61 37.42 9.85
CA PRO A 20 1.15 38.51 9.02
C PRO A 20 1.15 38.22 7.51
N LEU A 21 0.78 37.00 7.10
CA LEU A 21 0.53 36.62 5.72
C LEU A 21 -0.88 36.99 5.22
N ALA A 22 -1.74 37.57 6.05
CA ALA A 22 -3.07 38.04 5.66
C ALA A 22 -3.01 39.12 4.53
N GLU A 23 -1.89 39.82 4.35
CA GLU A 23 -1.69 40.71 3.20
C GLU A 23 -1.54 39.97 1.87
N PHE A 24 -1.21 38.67 1.90
CA PHE A 24 -1.23 37.79 0.73
C PHE A 24 -2.64 37.23 0.44
N GLN A 25 -3.70 37.71 1.11
CA GLN A 25 -5.08 37.39 0.75
C GLN A 25 -5.30 37.76 -0.72
N PRO A 26 -5.45 36.77 -1.62
CA PRO A 26 -5.53 37.03 -3.04
C PRO A 26 -6.87 37.71 -3.32
N THR A 27 -6.82 38.95 -3.75
CA THR A 27 -7.96 39.73 -4.21
C THR A 27 -8.62 39.05 -5.42
N MET A 28 -9.56 38.13 -5.18
CA MET A 28 -10.55 37.56 -6.14
C MET A 28 -10.06 37.06 -7.52
N HIS A 29 -8.75 37.04 -7.80
CA HIS A 29 -8.20 36.81 -9.14
C HIS A 29 -7.08 35.76 -9.19
N TYR A 30 -6.56 35.28 -8.05
CA TYR A 30 -5.40 34.36 -8.04
C TYR A 30 -5.62 33.01 -7.36
N VAL A 31 -6.85 32.67 -6.93
CA VAL A 31 -7.15 31.37 -6.27
C VAL A 31 -6.91 30.17 -7.20
N ILE A 32 -7.02 30.36 -8.52
CA ILE A 32 -6.75 29.33 -9.53
C ILE A 32 -5.27 28.92 -9.55
N VAL A 33 -4.35 29.84 -9.24
CA VAL A 33 -2.90 29.58 -9.28
C VAL A 33 -2.44 28.51 -8.27
N PRO A 34 -2.70 28.64 -6.95
CA PRO A 34 -2.35 27.59 -5.99
C PRO A 34 -3.12 26.29 -6.25
N LEU A 35 -4.36 26.36 -6.72
CA LEU A 35 -5.13 25.16 -7.09
C LEU A 35 -4.48 24.41 -8.27
N ALA A 36 -4.07 25.14 -9.31
CA ALA A 36 -3.36 24.56 -10.44
C ALA A 36 -2.02 23.93 -10.02
N ILE A 37 -1.29 24.59 -9.11
CA ILE A 37 -0.03 24.05 -8.56
C ILE A 37 -0.28 22.73 -7.79
N ILE A 38 -1.34 22.65 -6.98
CA ILE A 38 -1.70 21.42 -6.26
C ILE A 38 -2.09 20.30 -7.24
N ILE A 39 -2.87 20.61 -8.28
CA ILE A 39 -3.26 19.62 -9.30
C ILE A 39 -2.04 19.10 -10.05
N VAL A 40 -1.19 19.99 -10.55
CA VAL A 40 0.04 19.59 -11.28
C VAL A 40 1.00 18.86 -10.35
N GLY A 41 1.21 19.35 -9.13
CA GLY A 41 2.08 18.74 -8.13
C GLY A 41 1.62 17.32 -7.76
N SER A 42 0.32 17.15 -7.49
CA SER A 42 -0.24 15.82 -7.20
C SER A 42 -0.18 14.89 -8.40
N TYR A 43 -0.42 15.38 -9.62
CA TYR A 43 -0.29 14.59 -10.84
C TYR A 43 1.14 14.07 -11.03
N VAL A 44 2.16 14.92 -10.82
CA VAL A 44 3.56 14.50 -10.91
C VAL A 44 3.88 13.45 -9.84
N ILE A 45 3.49 13.68 -8.59
CA ILE A 45 3.70 12.71 -7.50
C ILE A 45 3.07 11.37 -7.84
N VAL A 46 1.78 11.35 -8.19
CA VAL A 46 1.06 10.12 -8.56
C VAL A 46 1.73 9.43 -9.75
N SER A 47 2.16 10.17 -10.77
CA SER A 47 2.82 9.60 -11.95
C SER A 47 4.17 8.95 -11.60
N LEU A 48 4.97 9.60 -10.74
CA LEU A 48 6.24 9.05 -10.27
C LEU A 48 6.03 7.76 -9.47
N PHE A 49 5.07 7.77 -8.54
CA PHE A 49 4.76 6.58 -7.74
C PHE A 49 4.13 5.46 -8.59
N SER A 50 3.29 5.79 -9.57
CA SER A 50 2.68 4.81 -10.50
C SER A 50 3.74 4.06 -11.28
N SER A 51 4.75 4.77 -11.81
CA SER A 51 5.83 4.14 -12.58
C SER A 51 6.65 3.14 -11.75
N VAL A 52 7.01 3.50 -10.52
CA VAL A 52 7.73 2.60 -9.61
C VAL A 52 6.84 1.44 -9.16
N TYR A 53 5.54 1.71 -8.93
CA TYR A 53 4.58 0.69 -8.58
C TYR A 53 4.43 -0.36 -9.68
N GLU A 54 4.30 0.05 -10.95
CA GLU A 54 4.23 -0.86 -12.09
C GLU A 54 5.46 -1.77 -12.18
N MET A 55 6.66 -1.20 -12.07
CA MET A 55 7.91 -1.98 -12.04
C MET A 55 7.95 -2.96 -10.84
N GLY A 56 7.54 -2.51 -9.65
CA GLY A 56 7.51 -3.37 -8.47
C GLY A 56 6.52 -4.52 -8.60
N VAL A 57 5.32 -4.23 -9.12
CA VAL A 57 4.28 -5.23 -9.39
C VAL A 57 4.75 -6.27 -10.41
N ASP A 58 5.42 -5.86 -11.48
CA ASP A 58 5.99 -6.79 -12.46
C ASP A 58 7.00 -7.76 -11.82
N THR A 59 7.87 -7.28 -10.93
CA THR A 59 8.84 -8.15 -10.24
C THR A 59 8.15 -9.13 -9.29
N ILE A 60 7.10 -8.69 -8.58
CA ILE A 60 6.33 -9.55 -7.68
C ILE A 60 5.64 -10.65 -8.48
N PHE A 61 5.03 -10.31 -9.62
CA PHE A 61 4.38 -11.28 -10.49
C PHE A 61 5.37 -12.23 -11.14
N LEU A 62 6.55 -11.77 -11.55
CA LEU A 62 7.58 -12.64 -12.13
C LEU A 62 8.08 -13.64 -11.09
N CYS A 63 8.45 -13.18 -9.88
CA CYS A 63 8.85 -14.07 -8.79
C CYS A 63 7.73 -15.08 -8.45
N PHE A 64 6.48 -14.65 -8.53
CA PHE A 64 5.33 -15.53 -8.36
C PHE A 64 5.21 -16.59 -9.46
N LEU A 65 5.33 -16.22 -10.73
CA LEU A 65 5.27 -17.16 -11.84
C LEU A 65 6.44 -18.15 -11.81
N GLU A 66 7.63 -17.67 -11.48
CA GLU A 66 8.81 -18.51 -11.29
C GLU A 66 8.64 -19.49 -10.12
N ASP A 67 8.04 -19.05 -9.00
CA ASP A 67 7.69 -19.89 -7.86
C ASP A 67 6.64 -20.95 -8.24
N LEU A 68 5.66 -20.60 -9.08
CA LEU A 68 4.67 -21.56 -9.59
C LEU A 68 5.25 -22.60 -10.56
N GLU A 69 6.25 -22.21 -11.34
CA GLU A 69 6.91 -23.10 -12.30
C GLU A 69 7.86 -24.08 -11.61
N ARG A 70 8.57 -23.63 -10.57
CA ARG A 70 9.53 -24.47 -9.84
C ARG A 70 8.94 -25.24 -8.66
N ASN A 71 7.93 -24.70 -8.00
CA ASN A 71 7.35 -25.29 -6.80
C ASN A 71 5.92 -25.74 -7.08
N ASP A 72 5.58 -26.95 -6.63
CA ASP A 72 4.27 -27.57 -6.81
C ASP A 72 3.42 -27.51 -5.52
N GLY A 73 3.99 -26.98 -4.43
CA GLY A 73 3.38 -26.91 -3.12
C GLY A 73 3.51 -28.21 -2.31
N SER A 74 4.34 -29.16 -2.76
CA SER A 74 4.65 -30.39 -2.03
C SER A 74 5.51 -30.12 -0.77
N PRO A 75 5.62 -31.08 0.17
CA PRO A 75 6.49 -30.94 1.34
C PRO A 75 7.97 -30.79 0.99
N GLU A 76 8.38 -31.23 -0.21
CA GLU A 76 9.75 -31.12 -0.72
C GLU A 76 9.98 -29.78 -1.43
N HIS A 77 8.94 -29.23 -2.07
CA HIS A 77 8.96 -27.97 -2.82
C HIS A 77 7.72 -27.09 -2.51
N PRO A 78 7.67 -26.44 -1.32
CA PRO A 78 6.56 -25.57 -0.95
C PRO A 78 6.60 -24.25 -1.73
N TYR A 79 5.44 -23.60 -1.91
CA TYR A 79 5.38 -22.23 -2.41
C TYR A 79 5.99 -21.26 -1.39
N TYR A 80 6.87 -20.39 -1.87
CA TYR A 80 7.59 -19.39 -1.06
C TYR A 80 7.01 -17.99 -1.20
N MET A 81 6.06 -17.79 -2.11
CA MET A 81 5.30 -16.55 -2.28
C MET A 81 4.51 -16.11 -1.02
N SER A 82 4.03 -14.86 -1.00
CA SER A 82 3.33 -14.30 0.18
C SER A 82 1.98 -15.00 0.46
N LYS A 83 1.59 -15.07 1.75
CA LYS A 83 0.34 -15.73 2.19
C LYS A 83 -0.91 -15.09 1.60
N GLU A 84 -0.91 -13.78 1.41
CA GLU A 84 -2.01 -13.04 0.80
C GLU A 84 -2.16 -13.41 -0.68
N LEU A 85 -1.05 -13.47 -1.41
CA LEU A 85 -1.07 -13.82 -2.83
C LEU A 85 -1.48 -15.30 -3.01
N MET A 86 -1.01 -16.21 -2.16
CA MET A 86 -1.48 -17.61 -2.13
C MET A 86 -2.98 -17.72 -1.91
N ALA A 87 -3.54 -16.93 -0.99
CA ALA A 87 -4.96 -16.92 -0.69
C ALA A 87 -5.79 -16.40 -1.89
N ILE A 88 -5.33 -15.35 -2.56
CA ILE A 88 -5.99 -14.79 -3.76
C ILE A 88 -6.04 -15.82 -4.89
N LEU A 89 -5.00 -16.64 -5.04
CA LEU A 89 -4.89 -17.66 -6.10
C LEU A 89 -5.47 -19.02 -5.72
N GLY A 90 -5.92 -19.19 -4.47
CA GLY A 90 -6.43 -20.46 -3.97
C GLY A 90 -5.37 -21.57 -3.87
N LYS A 91 -4.08 -21.21 -3.85
CA LYS A 91 -2.97 -22.15 -3.69
C LYS A 91 -2.60 -22.27 -2.21
N LYS A 92 -2.28 -23.47 -1.76
CA LYS A 92 -1.86 -23.76 -0.39
C LYS A 92 -0.74 -24.79 -0.43
N ASN A 93 0.25 -24.60 0.42
CA ASN A 93 1.26 -25.62 0.65
C ASN A 93 0.61 -26.83 1.32
N ALA A 94 0.99 -28.02 0.87
CA ALA A 94 0.59 -29.26 1.52
C ALA A 94 1.09 -29.22 2.97
N PRO A 95 0.31 -29.71 3.94
CA PRO A 95 0.77 -29.79 5.31
C PRO A 95 1.99 -30.70 5.36
N GLU A 96 3.12 -30.15 5.83
CA GLU A 96 4.28 -30.96 6.20
C GLU A 96 3.81 -32.01 7.21
N LYS A 97 4.14 -33.28 6.98
CA LYS A 97 3.88 -34.34 7.96
C LYS A 97 4.80 -34.07 9.14
N THR A 98 4.37 -33.26 10.09
CA THR A 98 4.99 -33.20 11.42
C THR A 98 5.08 -34.64 11.91
N PRO A 99 6.25 -35.15 12.36
CA PRO A 99 6.28 -36.39 13.10
C PRO A 99 5.27 -36.20 14.23
N LYS A 100 4.20 -36.99 14.22
CA LYS A 100 3.41 -37.19 15.43
C LYS A 100 4.43 -37.59 16.47
N GLN A 101 4.69 -36.69 17.40
CA GLN A 101 5.46 -36.99 18.59
C GLN A 101 4.78 -38.23 19.16
N SER A 102 5.49 -39.33 19.02
CA SER A 102 5.17 -40.63 19.54
C SER A 102 4.63 -40.44 20.95
N ALA A 103 3.46 -41.03 21.20
CA ALA A 103 3.06 -41.38 22.54
C ALA A 103 4.28 -41.90 23.29
N GLU A 104 4.63 -41.29 24.42
CA GLU A 104 5.32 -41.99 25.49
C GLU A 104 4.23 -42.71 26.30
N PRO A 105 4.21 -44.05 26.31
CA PRO A 105 3.52 -44.83 27.33
C PRO A 105 4.49 -45.23 28.45
N GLY A 106 4.12 -44.97 29.70
CA GLY A 106 4.80 -45.45 30.92
C GLY A 106 4.94 -44.33 31.94
N ASP A 107 4.05 -44.18 32.93
CA ASP A 107 3.90 -44.99 34.16
C ASP A 107 5.14 -44.93 35.07
N HIS A 108 5.09 -44.02 36.05
CA HIS A 108 5.26 -44.27 37.49
C HIS A 108 4.92 -43.02 38.31
#